data_AF-A0A8T6RNR1-F1
#
_entry.id   AF-A0A8T6RNR1-F1
#
_cell.length_a   1.000
_cell.length_b   1.000
_cell.length_c   1.000
_cell.angle_alpha   90.00
_cell.angle_beta   90.00
_cell.angle_gamma   90.00
#
_symmetry.space_group_name_H-M   'P 1'
#
loop_
_entity.id
_entity.type
_entity.pdbx_description
1 polymer ?
#
loop_
_entity_poly.entity_id
_entity_poly.type
_entity_poly.pdbx_seq_one_letter_code
_entity_poly.pdbx_strand_id
1 'polypeptide(L)'
;MIFIFIILIIIAFIFFIGPYQYLIQKVFDDNDQVGSKLTLSNDRGKGFFNEVEEIYIPLGSDKIGYNLILRISVDTDTEDVKLLVIYKNNYLNWNSSAQNITLLQPLSIFNYTFLKGNKTELDLTPYLVPLIPNEFYFVFTNLTPLSGDYNIDDVDITLHISLFRTFDFIYGIILIIIASGILIIPLWIERKIKKRKENVKTAKQTRYEETTTPQVTVEKSVQLKRQYEYYGGFIRVKLKVENNTNHVISDAKCMFDIPNSFKLMSIQPHYNMMGDTIILQTIQPLSGKTIALTLEPLICGDEKLHASIRYLDNLGNQQFVSMDELVTKVTCPLFFTEEEANIARLRNLKERVLDKKDERSYSIPEGLDLQKTVTIMKEIIGMHDIRLVFEDIKTSPSFIANIWYFGRTKVKKNEFVIEGTVSEQKNSVKIAVACSNTDQLVGLLAEIGSNLRKKILETGIIRNEGELKALRCPSCAGPLDHYPRHGETVRCPWCEFLIISD
;
A
#
# COMPACT_ATOMS: atom_id res chain seq x y z
N MET A 1 -6.99 -30.73 -45.17
CA MET A 1 -7.28 -29.50 -44.39
C MET A 1 -6.37 -29.33 -43.18
N ILE A 2 -6.28 -30.30 -42.26
CA ILE A 2 -5.46 -30.17 -41.03
C ILE A 2 -3.98 -29.89 -41.32
N PHE A 3 -3.41 -30.57 -42.33
CA PHE A 3 -2.01 -30.35 -42.71
C PHE A 3 -1.73 -28.93 -43.26
N ILE A 4 -2.67 -28.38 -44.05
CA ILE A 4 -2.59 -27.01 -44.58
C ILE A 4 -2.70 -25.99 -43.44
N PHE A 5 -3.54 -26.27 -42.44
CA PHE A 5 -3.69 -25.41 -41.27
C PHE A 5 -2.42 -25.37 -40.40
N ILE A 6 -1.74 -26.51 -40.22
CA ILE A 6 -0.46 -26.58 -39.50
C ILE A 6 0.64 -25.80 -40.24
N ILE A 7 0.70 -25.91 -41.57
CA ILE A 7 1.66 -25.15 -42.39
C ILE A 7 1.41 -23.65 -42.27
N LEU A 8 0.15 -23.20 -42.31
CA LEU A 8 -0.19 -21.78 -42.15
C LEU A 8 0.18 -21.23 -40.77
N ILE A 9 0.04 -22.03 -39.70
CA ILE A 9 0.48 -21.63 -38.36
C ILE A 9 2.01 -21.50 -38.29
N ILE A 10 2.76 -22.44 -38.88
CA ILE A 10 4.23 -22.38 -38.90
C ILE A 10 4.72 -21.16 -39.69
N ILE A 11 4.10 -20.87 -40.85
CA ILE A 11 4.43 -19.68 -41.66
C ILE A 11 4.11 -18.39 -40.89
N ALA A 12 2.95 -18.31 -40.22
CA ALA A 12 2.62 -17.17 -39.37
C ALA A 12 3.62 -17.00 -38.21
N PHE A 13 4.08 -18.11 -37.61
CA PHE A 13 5.04 -18.08 -36.52
C PHE A 13 6.41 -17.54 -36.96
N ILE A 14 6.90 -17.97 -38.14
CA ILE A 14 8.18 -17.49 -38.71
C ILE A 14 8.10 -16.00 -39.04
N PHE A 15 6.99 -15.54 -39.62
CA PHE A 15 6.82 -14.13 -40.00
C PHE A 15 6.59 -13.18 -38.82
N PHE A 16 5.94 -13.63 -37.75
CA PHE A 16 5.63 -12.77 -36.61
C PHE A 16 6.69 -12.77 -35.51
N ILE A 17 7.52 -13.81 -35.37
CA ILE A 17 8.49 -13.90 -34.26
C ILE A 17 9.92 -13.61 -34.72
N GLY A 18 10.26 -13.94 -35.97
CA GLY A 18 11.57 -13.62 -36.56
C GLY A 18 12.01 -12.15 -36.41
N PRO A 19 11.12 -11.15 -36.62
CA PRO A 19 11.47 -9.74 -36.45
C PRO A 19 11.70 -9.34 -34.99
N TYR A 20 11.01 -9.99 -34.05
CA TYR A 20 11.12 -9.68 -32.62
C TYR A 20 12.39 -10.22 -31.99
N GLN A 21 12.90 -11.38 -32.44
CA GLN A 21 14.20 -11.88 -31.96
C GLN A 21 15.36 -10.98 -32.38
N TYR A 22 15.34 -10.42 -33.59
CA TYR A 22 16.37 -9.49 -34.05
C TYR A 22 16.31 -8.14 -33.31
N LEU A 23 15.10 -7.64 -33.01
CA LEU A 23 14.92 -6.39 -32.27
C LEU A 23 15.32 -6.52 -30.79
N ILE A 24 15.02 -7.67 -30.18
CA ILE A 24 15.41 -7.97 -28.80
C ILE A 24 16.94 -8.09 -28.71
N GLN A 25 17.59 -8.84 -29.61
CA GLN A 25 19.04 -8.99 -29.60
C GLN A 25 19.77 -7.65 -29.77
N LYS A 26 19.26 -6.76 -30.64
CA LYS A 26 19.83 -5.42 -30.86
C LYS A 26 19.62 -4.44 -29.70
N VAL A 27 18.50 -4.54 -28.97
CA VAL A 27 18.25 -3.71 -27.77
C VAL A 27 19.06 -4.17 -26.56
N PHE A 28 19.50 -5.43 -26.54
CA PHE A 28 20.31 -5.99 -25.46
C PHE A 28 21.82 -5.85 -25.69
N ASP A 29 22.32 -5.95 -26.93
CA ASP A 29 23.75 -5.69 -27.22
C ASP A 29 24.16 -4.22 -26.92
N ASP A 30 23.20 -3.28 -26.94
CA ASP A 30 23.45 -1.85 -26.65
C ASP A 30 23.39 -1.50 -25.13
N ASN A 31 23.02 -2.43 -24.24
CA ASN A 31 22.79 -2.14 -22.81
C ASN A 31 23.73 -2.85 -21.81
N ASP A 32 24.74 -3.59 -22.28
CA ASP A 32 25.64 -4.40 -21.42
C ASP A 32 26.79 -3.63 -20.73
N GLN A 33 26.72 -2.30 -20.65
CA GLN A 33 27.63 -1.51 -19.81
C GLN A 33 26.90 -0.38 -19.08
N VAL A 34 26.13 -0.71 -18.05
CA VAL A 34 25.83 0.26 -16.99
C VAL A 34 26.97 0.20 -15.98
N GLY A 35 28.10 0.82 -16.33
CA GLY A 35 29.15 1.18 -15.38
C GLY A 35 28.82 2.55 -14.79
N SER A 36 28.39 2.64 -13.54
CA SER A 36 28.35 3.92 -12.82
C SER A 36 29.77 4.29 -12.40
N LYS A 37 30.38 5.25 -13.10
CA LYS A 37 31.69 5.83 -12.75
C LYS A 37 31.49 6.92 -11.71
N LEU A 38 32.07 6.77 -10.52
CA LEU A 38 32.12 7.81 -9.49
C LEU A 38 33.54 8.40 -9.49
N THR A 39 33.68 9.71 -9.63
CA THR A 39 34.98 10.40 -9.58
C THR A 39 34.92 11.40 -8.43
N LEU A 40 35.79 11.22 -7.43
CA LEU A 40 35.94 12.15 -6.31
C LEU A 40 37.03 13.15 -6.68
N SER A 41 36.78 14.46 -6.54
CA SER A 41 37.79 15.49 -6.79
C SER A 41 37.93 16.42 -5.59
N ASN A 42 39.16 16.63 -5.13
CA ASN A 42 39.49 17.48 -3.99
C ASN A 42 39.59 18.97 -4.41
N ASP A 43 38.77 19.83 -3.81
CA ASP A 43 38.83 21.29 -4.02
C ASP A 43 39.64 21.95 -2.88
N ARG A 44 40.88 22.37 -3.18
CA ARG A 44 41.84 22.86 -2.18
C ARG A 44 41.36 24.18 -1.56
N GLY A 45 40.95 24.16 -0.29
CA GLY A 45 40.74 25.40 0.44
C GLY A 45 40.29 25.33 1.90
N LYS A 46 39.97 24.17 2.48
CA LYS A 46 39.53 24.08 3.89
C LYS A 46 40.18 22.88 4.57
N GLY A 47 40.79 23.15 5.74
CA GLY A 47 41.55 22.18 6.50
C GLY A 47 40.68 21.13 7.21
N PHE A 48 41.35 20.01 7.55
CA PHE A 48 40.94 18.91 8.44
C PHE A 48 39.48 18.43 8.30
N PHE A 49 39.28 17.37 7.53
CA PHE A 49 38.00 16.68 7.39
C PHE A 49 37.91 15.47 8.33
N ASN A 50 36.88 15.47 9.18
CA ASN A 50 36.16 14.26 9.59
C ASN A 50 34.85 14.27 8.76
N GLU A 51 34.93 14.03 7.45
CA GLU A 51 33.71 13.94 6.64
C GLU A 51 33.28 12.48 6.48
N VAL A 52 31.97 12.30 6.69
CA VAL A 52 31.28 11.03 6.66
C VAL A 52 30.35 11.11 5.47
N GLU A 53 30.65 10.37 4.40
CA GLU A 53 29.79 10.31 3.23
C GLU A 53 28.88 9.08 3.32
N GLU A 54 27.57 9.28 3.13
CA GLU A 54 26.57 8.22 3.13
C GLU A 54 26.09 7.95 1.70
N ILE A 55 26.36 6.74 1.20
CA ILE A 55 25.94 6.32 -0.13
C ILE A 55 24.72 5.40 0.02
N TYR A 56 23.63 5.78 -0.64
CA TYR A 56 22.38 5.03 -0.66
C TYR A 56 22.31 4.19 -1.93
N ILE A 57 22.36 2.87 -1.78
CA ILE A 57 22.22 1.96 -2.92
C ILE A 57 20.88 1.24 -2.81
N PRO A 58 19.92 1.51 -3.72
CA PRO A 58 18.68 0.76 -3.78
C PRO A 58 18.97 -0.63 -4.34
N LEU A 59 18.65 -1.67 -3.55
CA LEU A 59 18.75 -3.06 -3.99
C LEU A 59 17.33 -3.59 -4.25
N GLY A 60 16.99 -3.79 -5.53
CA GLY A 60 15.74 -4.42 -5.97
C GLY A 60 14.97 -3.64 -7.05
N SER A 61 14.10 -4.33 -7.78
CA SER A 61 13.09 -3.66 -8.64
C SER A 61 12.03 -2.99 -7.77
N ASP A 62 11.45 -1.88 -8.25
CA ASP A 62 10.46 -0.91 -7.71
C ASP A 62 9.43 -1.31 -6.63
N LYS A 63 9.34 -2.59 -6.24
CA LYS A 63 8.39 -3.13 -5.27
C LYS A 63 9.01 -3.72 -4.00
N ILE A 64 10.32 -3.97 -3.94
CA ILE A 64 11.00 -4.45 -2.72
C ILE A 64 12.32 -3.70 -2.61
N GLY A 65 12.32 -2.55 -1.92
CA GLY A 65 13.51 -1.74 -1.73
C GLY A 65 14.25 -2.13 -0.46
N TYR A 66 15.40 -2.79 -0.58
CA TYR A 66 16.39 -2.80 0.50
C TYR A 66 17.29 -1.58 0.31
N ASN A 67 17.51 -0.82 1.38
CA ASN A 67 18.46 0.29 1.36
C ASN A 67 19.76 -0.17 2.01
N LEU A 68 20.82 -0.25 1.21
CA LEU A 68 22.18 -0.38 1.72
C LEU A 68 22.73 1.03 1.95
N ILE A 69 23.15 1.33 3.17
CA ILE A 69 23.86 2.57 3.48
C ILE A 69 25.33 2.21 3.66
N LEU A 70 26.17 2.71 2.77
CA LEU A 70 27.61 2.63 2.91
C LEU A 70 28.11 3.92 3.53
N ARG A 71 28.79 3.81 4.66
CA ARG A 71 29.45 4.93 5.31
C ARG A 71 30.95 4.70 5.26
N ILE A 72 31.65 5.57 4.54
CA ILE A 72 33.11 5.51 4.44
C ILE A 72 33.67 6.61 5.33
N SER A 73 34.62 6.27 6.19
CA SER A 73 35.39 7.24 6.96
C SER A 73 36.87 6.96 6.79
N VAL A 74 37.65 7.98 6.46
CA VAL A 74 39.09 7.90 6.33
C VAL A 74 39.72 8.56 7.55
N ASP A 75 40.54 7.80 8.27
CA ASP A 75 41.33 8.34 9.38
C ASP A 75 42.60 8.97 8.81
N THR A 76 42.70 10.30 8.85
CA THR A 76 43.80 11.03 8.21
C THR A 76 45.12 10.87 8.94
N ASP A 77 45.10 10.49 10.22
CA ASP A 77 46.31 10.36 11.03
C ASP A 77 46.96 8.98 10.84
N THR A 78 46.16 7.94 10.56
CA THR A 78 46.65 6.57 10.33
C THR A 78 46.62 6.12 8.87
N GLU A 79 46.03 6.93 7.98
CA GLU A 79 45.71 6.58 6.59
C GLU A 79 44.79 5.34 6.46
N ASP A 80 44.10 4.95 7.54
CA ASP A 80 43.19 3.81 7.53
C ASP A 80 41.82 4.21 6.98
N VAL A 81 41.35 3.45 5.97
CA VAL A 81 39.97 3.56 5.48
C VAL A 81 39.09 2.58 6.25
N LYS A 82 38.08 3.10 6.94
CA LYS A 82 37.03 2.29 7.59
C LYS A 82 35.76 2.35 6.73
N LEU A 83 35.33 1.19 6.25
CA LEU A 83 34.05 1.01 5.58
C LEU A 83 33.05 0.45 6.58
N LEU A 84 32.01 1.22 6.90
CA LEU A 84 30.87 0.77 7.68
C LEU A 84 29.69 0.51 6.74
N VAL A 85 29.27 -0.75 6.67
CA VAL A 85 28.10 -1.16 5.89
C VAL A 85 26.91 -1.30 6.85
N ILE A 86 25.89 -0.45 6.69
CA ILE A 86 24.67 -0.51 7.49
C ILE A 86 23.54 -1.08 6.65
N TYR A 87 23.02 -2.23 7.08
CA TYR A 87 21.84 -2.85 6.48
C TYR A 87 20.58 -2.43 7.23
N LYS A 88 19.71 -1.66 6.60
CA LYS A 88 18.45 -1.22 7.21
C LYS A 88 17.30 -2.12 6.74
N ASN A 89 17.00 -3.15 7.52
CA ASN A 89 15.89 -4.05 7.23
C ASN A 89 14.62 -3.63 7.99
N ASN A 90 13.50 -3.49 7.29
CA ASN A 90 12.20 -3.15 7.90
C ASN A 90 11.24 -4.36 7.92
N TYR A 91 11.66 -5.56 8.35
CA TYR A 91 10.72 -6.66 8.63
C TYR A 91 11.22 -7.63 9.72
N LEU A 92 10.29 -8.08 10.57
CA LEU A 92 10.42 -9.25 11.45
C LEU A 92 9.94 -10.49 10.68
N ASN A 93 10.76 -11.54 10.60
CA ASN A 93 10.41 -12.79 9.93
C ASN A 93 9.75 -13.77 10.92
N TRP A 94 8.54 -14.26 10.61
CA TRP A 94 7.85 -15.31 11.36
C TRP A 94 8.10 -16.64 10.65
N ASN A 95 8.77 -17.60 11.31
CA ASN A 95 8.85 -18.97 10.81
C ASN A 95 8.07 -19.93 11.72
N SER A 96 7.07 -20.58 11.16
CA SER A 96 6.11 -21.45 11.85
C SER A 96 6.63 -22.88 11.97
N SER A 97 7.59 -23.15 12.85
CA SER A 97 7.85 -24.52 13.35
C SER A 97 8.93 -24.64 14.44
N ALA A 98 9.31 -23.56 15.14
CA ALA A 98 10.19 -23.68 16.30
C ALA A 98 9.76 -22.72 17.42
N GLN A 99 9.45 -23.28 18.59
CA GLN A 99 9.28 -22.53 19.83
C GLN A 99 10.65 -22.01 20.28
N ASN A 100 11.12 -20.91 19.67
CA ASN A 100 12.12 -20.00 20.24
C ASN A 100 12.11 -18.70 19.42
N ILE A 101 11.71 -17.60 20.06
CA ILE A 101 11.87 -16.25 19.52
C ILE A 101 13.33 -15.87 19.76
N THR A 102 14.14 -15.90 18.71
CA THR A 102 15.45 -15.23 18.73
C THR A 102 15.26 -13.83 18.16
N LEU A 103 15.49 -12.79 18.97
CA LEU A 103 15.67 -11.43 18.45
C LEU A 103 16.85 -11.46 17.47
N LEU A 104 16.60 -11.26 16.18
CA LEU A 104 17.64 -10.83 15.26
C LEU A 104 17.90 -9.36 15.57
N GLN A 105 19.00 -9.06 16.25
CA GLN A 105 19.44 -7.68 16.43
C GLN A 105 19.84 -7.11 15.06
N PRO A 106 19.31 -5.95 14.64
CA PRO A 106 19.77 -5.30 13.43
C PRO A 106 21.00 -4.47 13.79
N LEU A 107 22.19 -4.98 13.49
CA LEU A 107 23.45 -4.24 13.30
C LEU A 107 24.61 -5.25 13.27
N SER A 108 24.94 -5.75 12.08
CA SER A 108 26.27 -6.32 11.88
C SER A 108 27.19 -5.16 11.47
N ILE A 109 27.96 -4.66 12.42
CA ILE A 109 29.03 -3.69 12.14
C ILE A 109 30.23 -4.50 11.68
N PHE A 110 30.60 -4.35 10.42
CA PHE A 110 31.86 -4.87 9.90
C PHE A 110 32.85 -3.73 9.85
N ASN A 111 33.96 -3.87 10.60
CA ASN A 111 35.08 -2.94 10.52
C ASN A 111 36.17 -3.61 9.70
N TYR A 112 36.42 -3.08 8.50
CA TYR A 112 37.58 -3.45 7.70
C TYR A 112 38.60 -2.34 7.76
N THR A 113 39.85 -2.71 8.01
CA THR A 113 41.01 -1.81 7.96
C THR A 113 41.87 -2.27 6.79
N PHE A 114 42.08 -1.39 5.81
CA PHE A 114 42.90 -1.68 4.64
C PHE A 114 44.31 -1.12 4.86
N LEU A 115 45.34 -1.97 4.71
CA LEU A 115 46.72 -1.53 4.74
C LEU A 115 47.15 -1.04 3.34
N LYS A 116 47.89 0.07 3.31
CA LYS A 116 48.42 0.70 2.10
C LYS A 116 49.18 -0.30 1.21
N GLY A 117 48.79 -0.39 -0.06
CA GLY A 117 49.48 -1.17 -1.09
C GLY A 117 48.99 -2.61 -1.30
N ASN A 118 48.05 -3.11 -0.48
CA ASN A 118 47.46 -4.43 -0.71
C ASN A 118 46.18 -4.37 -1.55
N LYS A 119 46.12 -5.21 -2.58
CA LYS A 119 44.85 -5.58 -3.20
C LYS A 119 44.13 -6.55 -2.27
N THR A 120 42.90 -6.25 -1.90
CA THR A 120 42.07 -7.15 -1.09
C THR A 120 40.72 -7.29 -1.75
N GLU A 121 40.37 -8.52 -2.16
CA GLU A 121 39.03 -8.86 -2.62
C GLU A 121 38.17 -9.15 -1.39
N LEU A 122 37.06 -8.43 -1.27
CA LEU A 122 36.10 -8.67 -0.20
C LEU A 122 34.91 -9.46 -0.77
N ASP A 123 34.93 -10.78 -0.54
CA ASP A 123 33.79 -11.63 -0.87
C ASP A 123 32.71 -11.51 0.22
N LEU A 124 31.67 -10.73 -0.07
CA LEU A 124 30.50 -10.57 0.81
C LEU A 124 29.44 -11.66 0.59
N THR A 125 29.63 -12.56 -0.39
CA THR A 125 28.67 -13.62 -0.74
C THR A 125 28.20 -14.43 0.47
N PRO A 126 29.08 -14.92 1.37
CA PRO A 126 28.68 -15.76 2.50
C PRO A 126 27.70 -15.07 3.47
N TYR A 127 27.74 -13.74 3.54
CA TYR A 127 26.96 -12.93 4.47
C TYR A 127 25.61 -12.47 3.89
N LEU A 128 25.44 -12.56 2.57
CA LEU A 128 24.21 -12.22 1.86
C LEU A 128 23.31 -13.44 1.60
N VAL A 129 23.87 -14.67 1.65
CA VAL A 129 23.13 -15.92 1.40
C VAL A 129 21.87 -16.14 2.27
N PRO A 130 21.81 -15.75 3.57
CA PRO A 130 20.61 -16.04 4.35
C PRO A 130 19.45 -15.05 4.12
N LEU A 131 19.60 -14.02 3.28
CA LEU A 131 18.64 -12.91 3.16
C LEU A 131 17.94 -12.78 1.80
N ILE A 132 18.35 -13.55 0.78
CA ILE A 132 17.77 -13.49 -0.58
C ILE A 132 17.53 -14.93 -1.07
N PRO A 133 16.33 -15.28 -1.58
CA PRO A 133 16.11 -16.61 -2.13
C PRO A 133 16.92 -16.81 -3.42
N ASN A 134 17.85 -17.78 -3.41
CA ASN A 134 18.46 -18.58 -4.49
C ASN A 134 18.68 -18.04 -5.93
N GLU A 135 18.54 -16.75 -6.24
CA GLU A 135 18.64 -16.26 -7.63
C GLU A 135 19.59 -15.08 -7.85
N PHE A 136 20.36 -14.65 -6.84
CA PHE A 136 21.29 -13.54 -6.99
C PHE A 136 22.66 -13.86 -6.37
N TYR A 137 23.72 -13.72 -7.15
CA TYR A 137 25.10 -13.72 -6.68
C TYR A 137 25.70 -12.35 -6.97
N PHE A 138 26.35 -11.75 -5.98
CA PHE A 138 27.07 -10.50 -6.13
C PHE A 138 28.56 -10.82 -6.13
N VAL A 139 29.26 -10.55 -7.23
CA VAL A 139 30.72 -10.71 -7.31
C VAL A 139 31.32 -9.32 -7.40
N PHE A 140 32.08 -8.93 -6.37
CA PHE A 140 32.84 -7.69 -6.36
C PHE A 140 34.22 -7.95 -6.94
N THR A 141 34.59 -7.31 -8.04
CA THR A 141 35.93 -7.47 -8.64
C THR A 141 36.69 -6.14 -8.73
N ASN A 142 37.96 -6.20 -8.30
CA ASN A 142 39.08 -5.28 -8.54
C ASN A 142 39.05 -3.87 -7.91
N LEU A 143 40.00 -3.64 -7.00
CA LEU A 143 40.65 -2.34 -6.82
C LEU A 143 41.99 -2.38 -7.58
N THR A 144 42.11 -1.62 -8.66
CA THR A 144 43.37 -1.45 -9.37
C THR A 144 43.96 -0.09 -9.06
N PRO A 145 45.09 0.00 -8.34
CA PRO A 145 45.91 1.20 -8.42
C PRO A 145 46.46 1.30 -9.85
N LEU A 146 46.16 2.39 -10.54
CA LEU A 146 46.81 2.73 -11.81
C LEU A 146 48.30 2.95 -11.51
N SER A 147 49.16 2.09 -12.06
CA SER A 147 50.61 2.24 -11.91
C SER A 147 51.09 3.40 -12.78
N GLY A 148 51.39 4.53 -12.13
CA GLY A 148 52.07 5.70 -12.68
C GLY A 148 52.16 6.75 -11.58
N ASP A 149 53.29 7.46 -11.47
CA ASP A 149 53.52 8.50 -10.46
C ASP A 149 52.44 9.59 -10.52
N TYR A 150 51.38 9.42 -9.74
CA TYR A 150 50.36 10.44 -9.50
C TYR A 150 50.05 10.53 -8.01
N ASN A 151 49.74 11.76 -7.61
CA ASN A 151 49.43 12.19 -6.25
C ASN A 151 48.24 11.40 -5.67
N ILE A 152 48.22 11.17 -4.35
CA ILE A 152 47.19 10.40 -3.60
C ILE A 152 45.77 11.01 -3.67
N ASP A 153 45.56 12.07 -4.46
CA ASP A 153 44.35 12.88 -4.48
C ASP A 153 43.17 12.25 -5.27
N ASP A 154 43.38 11.13 -6.00
CA ASP A 154 42.32 10.48 -6.79
C ASP A 154 42.27 8.96 -6.53
N VAL A 155 41.24 8.48 -5.83
CA VAL A 155 40.93 7.04 -5.68
C VAL A 155 39.69 6.71 -6.50
N ASP A 156 39.87 6.01 -7.62
CA ASP A 156 38.77 5.53 -8.46
C ASP A 156 38.23 4.18 -7.93
N ILE A 157 36.94 4.13 -7.58
CA ILE A 157 36.23 2.91 -7.20
C ILE A 157 35.27 2.54 -8.33
N THR A 158 35.47 1.38 -8.95
CA THR A 158 34.60 0.87 -10.01
C THR A 158 33.79 -0.32 -9.48
N LEU A 159 32.46 -0.27 -9.62
CA LEU A 159 31.55 -1.33 -9.16
C LEU A 159 30.99 -2.08 -10.39
N HIS A 160 31.23 -3.39 -10.47
CA HIS A 160 30.61 -4.26 -11.48
C HIS A 160 29.53 -5.13 -10.84
N ILE A 161 28.32 -5.11 -11.40
CA ILE A 161 27.20 -5.97 -10.99
C ILE A 161 26.82 -6.83 -12.18
N SER A 162 26.92 -8.16 -12.04
CA SER A 162 26.52 -9.11 -13.08
C SER A 162 25.24 -9.86 -12.67
N LEU A 163 24.23 -9.84 -13.55
CA LEU A 163 22.94 -10.51 -13.36
C LEU A 163 22.85 -11.71 -14.31
N PHE A 164 22.82 -12.92 -13.77
CA PHE A 164 22.60 -14.15 -14.55
C PHE A 164 21.11 -14.52 -14.52
N ARG A 165 20.47 -14.72 -15.68
CA ARG A 165 19.04 -15.08 -15.79
C ARG A 165 18.82 -16.51 -16.27
N THR A 166 18.07 -17.30 -15.50
CA THR A 166 17.56 -18.67 -15.79
C THR A 166 16.27 -18.68 -16.63
N PHE A 167 16.06 -17.67 -17.48
CA PHE A 167 14.76 -17.39 -18.12
C PHE A 167 14.30 -18.42 -19.16
N ASP A 168 15.20 -19.18 -19.77
CA ASP A 168 14.86 -20.06 -20.89
C ASP A 168 14.08 -21.32 -20.47
N PHE A 169 14.18 -21.75 -19.21
CA PHE A 169 13.51 -22.97 -18.75
C PHE A 169 12.01 -22.75 -18.47
N ILE A 170 11.65 -21.57 -17.94
CA ILE A 170 10.26 -21.23 -17.58
C ILE A 170 9.40 -21.01 -18.83
N TYR A 171 9.96 -20.37 -19.86
CA TYR A 171 9.26 -20.15 -21.12
C TYR A 171 8.91 -21.46 -21.84
N GLY A 172 9.79 -22.46 -21.77
CA GLY A 172 9.54 -23.80 -22.32
C GLY A 172 8.35 -24.49 -21.65
N ILE A 173 8.23 -24.40 -20.31
CA ILE A 173 7.14 -25.02 -19.56
C ILE A 173 5.79 -24.33 -19.85
N ILE A 174 5.79 -23.00 -19.92
CA ILE A 174 4.57 -22.22 -20.22
C ILE A 174 4.02 -22.57 -21.61
N LEU A 175 4.89 -22.75 -22.61
CA LEU A 175 4.48 -23.14 -23.96
C LEU A 175 3.84 -24.55 -24.02
N ILE A 176 4.35 -25.51 -23.22
CA ILE A 176 3.78 -26.86 -23.13
C ILE A 176 2.38 -26.82 -22.46
N ILE A 177 2.19 -25.98 -21.45
CA ILE A 177 0.90 -25.82 -20.76
C ILE A 177 -0.14 -25.17 -21.69
N ILE A 178 0.25 -24.16 -22.47
CA ILE A 178 -0.64 -23.51 -23.43
C ILE A 178 -1.03 -24.47 -24.57
N ALA A 179 -0.06 -25.23 -25.10
CA ALA A 179 -0.31 -26.21 -26.16
C ALA A 179 -1.25 -27.34 -25.70
N SER A 180 -1.11 -27.81 -24.45
CA SER A 180 -1.98 -28.85 -23.89
C SER A 180 -3.39 -28.32 -23.53
N GLY A 181 -3.51 -27.08 -23.08
CA GLY A 181 -4.80 -26.45 -22.76
C GLY A 181 -5.72 -26.29 -23.99
N ILE A 182 -5.17 -25.92 -25.14
CA ILE A 182 -5.94 -25.69 -26.38
C ILE A 182 -6.60 -26.98 -26.91
N LEU A 183 -5.99 -28.15 -26.66
CA LEU A 183 -6.53 -29.44 -27.09
C LEU A 183 -7.59 -30.02 -26.14
N ILE A 184 -7.52 -29.72 -24.84
CA ILE A 184 -8.36 -30.38 -23.82
C ILE A 184 -9.66 -29.61 -23.55
N ILE A 185 -9.64 -28.27 -23.67
CA ILE A 185 -10.79 -27.41 -23.37
C ILE A 185 -12.03 -27.70 -24.24
N PRO A 186 -11.93 -27.93 -25.57
CA PRO A 186 -13.09 -28.21 -26.40
C PRO A 186 -13.81 -29.52 -26.00
N LEU A 187 -13.05 -30.57 -25.67
CA LEU A 187 -13.60 -31.88 -25.28
C LEU A 187 -14.29 -31.86 -23.90
N TRP A 188 -13.81 -31.02 -22.97
CA TRP A 188 -14.42 -30.89 -21.65
C TRP A 188 -15.74 -30.10 -21.67
N ILE A 189 -15.83 -29.07 -22.52
CA ILE A 189 -17.04 -28.26 -22.69
C ILE A 189 -18.19 -29.10 -23.27
N GLU A 190 -17.93 -29.94 -24.26
CA GLU A 190 -18.98 -30.82 -24.83
C GLU A 190 -19.54 -31.83 -23.81
N ARG A 191 -18.69 -32.41 -22.95
CA ARG A 191 -19.15 -33.33 -21.89
C ARG A 191 -20.03 -32.64 -20.84
N LYS A 192 -19.74 -31.37 -20.52
CA LYS A 192 -20.50 -30.61 -19.52
C LYS A 192 -21.88 -30.17 -20.01
N ILE A 193 -22.01 -29.86 -21.31
CA ILE A 193 -23.28 -29.50 -21.93
C ILE A 193 -24.23 -30.70 -21.99
N LYS A 194 -23.71 -31.93 -22.19
CA LYS A 194 -24.54 -33.15 -22.23
C LYS A 194 -25.12 -33.50 -20.84
N LYS A 195 -24.32 -33.43 -19.76
CA LYS A 195 -24.80 -33.69 -18.38
C LYS A 195 -25.85 -32.70 -17.88
N ARG A 196 -25.82 -31.43 -18.32
CA ARG A 196 -26.83 -30.44 -17.92
C ARG A 196 -28.20 -30.68 -18.55
N LYS A 197 -28.31 -31.38 -19.68
CA LYS A 197 -29.61 -31.66 -20.32
C LYS A 197 -30.35 -32.84 -19.68
N GLU A 198 -29.65 -33.75 -19.01
CA GLU A 198 -30.27 -34.88 -18.28
C GLU A 198 -30.78 -34.45 -16.89
N ASN A 199 -30.04 -33.57 -16.20
CA ASN A 199 -30.43 -33.15 -14.84
C ASN A 199 -31.60 -32.14 -14.77
N VAL A 200 -32.02 -31.57 -15.91
CA VAL A 200 -33.15 -30.61 -15.96
C VAL A 200 -34.51 -31.32 -16.09
N LYS A 201 -34.55 -32.63 -16.40
CA LYS A 201 -35.82 -33.37 -16.52
C LYS A 201 -36.31 -34.03 -15.23
N THR A 202 -35.50 -34.08 -14.17
CA THR A 202 -35.82 -34.79 -12.92
C THR A 202 -36.05 -33.86 -11.72
N ALA A 203 -36.30 -32.56 -11.96
CA ALA A 203 -36.54 -31.57 -10.91
C ALA A 203 -37.90 -30.88 -11.11
N LYS A 204 -38.99 -31.65 -11.12
CA LYS A 204 -40.34 -31.15 -10.86
C LYS A 204 -41.07 -32.16 -9.98
N GLN A 205 -41.63 -31.65 -8.89
CA GLN A 205 -42.43 -32.34 -7.86
C GLN A 205 -41.68 -33.19 -6.84
N THR A 206 -41.01 -32.50 -5.91
CA THR A 206 -41.05 -32.91 -4.50
C THR A 206 -41.63 -31.76 -3.70
N ARG A 207 -42.84 -32.03 -3.21
CA ARG A 207 -43.62 -31.26 -2.24
C ARG A 207 -42.80 -31.23 -0.94
N TYR A 208 -42.46 -30.04 -0.46
CA TYR A 208 -41.76 -29.86 0.82
C TYR A 208 -42.68 -30.33 1.95
N GLU A 209 -42.39 -31.51 2.49
CA GLU A 209 -42.73 -31.85 3.86
C GLU A 209 -41.72 -31.16 4.78
N GLU A 210 -42.25 -30.41 5.73
CA GLU A 210 -41.53 -29.64 6.73
C GLU A 210 -40.95 -30.63 7.76
N THR A 211 -39.83 -31.26 7.41
CA THR A 211 -39.08 -32.10 8.33
C THR A 211 -38.44 -31.20 9.37
N THR A 212 -39.00 -31.17 10.57
CA THR A 212 -38.40 -30.60 11.78
C THR A 212 -37.02 -31.19 12.00
N THR A 213 -35.99 -30.50 11.50
CA THR A 213 -34.59 -30.78 11.79
C THR A 213 -34.39 -30.73 13.31
N PRO A 214 -33.80 -31.77 13.93
CA PRO A 214 -33.50 -31.74 15.36
C PRO A 214 -32.66 -30.52 15.69
N GLN A 215 -33.15 -29.71 16.64
CA GLN A 215 -32.43 -28.54 17.11
C GLN A 215 -31.11 -28.99 17.74
N VAL A 216 -30.02 -28.84 16.99
CA VAL A 216 -28.67 -28.93 17.54
C VAL A 216 -28.58 -27.84 18.59
N THR A 217 -28.53 -28.22 19.86
CA THR A 217 -28.24 -27.33 20.97
C THR A 217 -26.86 -26.73 20.73
N VAL A 218 -26.83 -25.52 20.16
CA VAL A 218 -25.60 -24.77 19.94
C VAL A 218 -24.99 -24.51 21.31
N GLU A 219 -23.82 -25.08 21.52
CA GLU A 219 -23.07 -24.95 22.77
C GLU A 219 -22.80 -23.45 23.02
N LYS A 220 -23.20 -22.96 24.18
CA LYS A 220 -23.07 -21.55 24.57
C LYS A 220 -21.58 -21.21 24.68
N SER A 221 -21.03 -20.51 23.68
CA SER A 221 -19.61 -20.14 23.60
C SER A 221 -19.42 -18.63 23.41
N VAL A 222 -18.18 -18.18 23.63
CA VAL A 222 -17.77 -16.82 23.27
C VAL A 222 -17.73 -16.70 21.75
N GLN A 223 -18.35 -15.68 21.19
CA GLN A 223 -18.47 -15.47 19.75
C GLN A 223 -17.94 -14.10 19.34
N LEU A 224 -17.35 -14.04 18.14
CA LEU A 224 -16.93 -12.82 17.47
C LEU A 224 -17.87 -12.55 16.29
N LYS A 225 -18.69 -11.52 16.40
CA LYS A 225 -19.55 -11.03 15.29
C LYS A 225 -18.90 -9.81 14.68
N ARG A 226 -18.97 -9.69 13.35
CA ARG A 226 -18.33 -8.58 12.65
C ARG A 226 -19.14 -8.07 11.48
N GLN A 227 -18.93 -6.79 11.18
CA GLN A 227 -19.47 -6.11 10.02
C GLN A 227 -18.54 -4.95 9.66
N TYR A 228 -18.54 -4.52 8.40
CA TYR A 228 -17.96 -3.24 8.02
C TYR A 228 -18.97 -2.37 7.28
N GLU A 229 -18.72 -1.07 7.32
CA GLU A 229 -19.44 -0.06 6.55
C GLU A 229 -18.44 0.96 6.00
N TYR A 230 -18.79 1.61 4.90
CA TYR A 230 -18.03 2.75 4.39
C TYR A 230 -18.47 4.01 5.14
N TYR A 231 -17.50 4.83 5.53
CA TYR A 231 -17.74 6.02 6.33
C TYR A 231 -16.67 7.07 6.09
N GLY A 232 -16.99 8.21 5.48
CA GLY A 232 -16.03 9.32 5.39
C GLY A 232 -14.92 9.16 4.34
N GLY A 233 -15.05 8.24 3.38
CA GLY A 233 -13.90 7.74 2.61
C GLY A 233 -12.98 6.80 3.43
N PHE A 234 -13.46 6.29 4.56
CA PHE A 234 -12.80 5.26 5.39
C PHE A 234 -13.65 3.99 5.40
N ILE A 235 -13.09 2.92 5.95
CA ILE A 235 -13.82 1.69 6.28
C ILE A 235 -13.94 1.62 7.79
N ARG A 236 -15.17 1.58 8.29
CA ARG A 236 -15.44 1.34 9.71
C ARG A 236 -15.75 -0.13 9.92
N VAL A 237 -14.88 -0.83 10.65
CA VAL A 237 -15.02 -2.24 11.01
C VAL A 237 -15.56 -2.34 12.42
N LYS A 238 -16.75 -2.90 12.59
CA LYS A 238 -17.38 -3.17 13.88
C LYS A 238 -17.20 -4.64 14.24
N LEU A 239 -16.52 -4.90 15.35
CA LEU A 239 -16.35 -6.21 15.96
C LEU A 239 -17.10 -6.24 17.29
N LYS A 240 -18.04 -7.17 17.45
CA LYS A 240 -18.74 -7.44 18.70
C LYS A 240 -18.27 -8.76 19.28
N VAL A 241 -17.71 -8.69 20.49
CA VAL A 241 -17.35 -9.85 21.30
C VAL A 241 -18.55 -10.18 22.20
N GLU A 242 -19.18 -11.33 22.01
CA GLU A 242 -20.32 -11.78 22.82
C GLU A 242 -19.92 -12.96 23.70
N ASN A 243 -20.11 -12.81 25.01
CA ASN A 243 -20.00 -13.90 25.96
C ASN A 243 -21.38 -14.54 26.13
N ASN A 244 -21.69 -15.60 25.38
CA ASN A 244 -22.95 -16.30 25.52
C ASN A 244 -22.94 -17.36 26.63
N THR A 245 -21.83 -17.49 27.37
CA THR A 245 -21.74 -18.39 28.53
C THR A 245 -22.48 -17.82 29.74
N ASN A 246 -22.75 -18.67 30.73
CA ASN A 246 -23.31 -18.25 32.02
C ASN A 246 -22.22 -17.80 33.02
N HIS A 247 -20.97 -17.64 32.57
CA HIS A 247 -19.85 -17.30 33.43
C HIS A 247 -19.13 -16.04 32.95
N VAL A 248 -18.48 -15.35 33.88
CA VAL A 248 -17.63 -14.20 33.57
C VAL A 248 -16.38 -14.68 32.85
N ILE A 249 -15.96 -13.95 31.81
CA ILE A 249 -14.63 -14.10 31.22
C ILE A 249 -13.76 -12.89 31.59
N SER A 250 -12.49 -13.13 31.86
CA SER A 250 -11.55 -12.12 32.37
C SER A 250 -10.31 -12.00 31.48
N ASP A 251 -9.53 -10.93 31.65
CA ASP A 251 -8.35 -10.61 30.84
C ASP A 251 -8.58 -10.71 29.32
N ALA A 252 -9.77 -10.28 28.85
CA ALA A 252 -10.12 -10.33 27.45
C ALA A 252 -9.26 -9.33 26.65
N LYS A 253 -8.56 -9.83 25.65
CA LYS A 253 -7.65 -9.10 24.77
C LYS A 253 -7.98 -9.43 23.33
N CYS A 254 -8.31 -8.41 22.55
CA CYS A 254 -8.63 -8.55 21.13
C CYS A 254 -7.42 -8.11 20.30
N MET A 255 -6.90 -8.99 19.46
CA MET A 255 -5.79 -8.72 18.54
C MET A 255 -6.35 -8.58 17.13
N PHE A 256 -5.95 -7.52 16.42
CA PHE A 256 -6.28 -7.34 15.01
C PHE A 256 -5.03 -7.53 14.17
N ASP A 257 -5.19 -8.27 13.07
CA ASP A 257 -4.20 -8.34 12.00
C ASP A 257 -4.69 -7.41 10.88
N ILE A 258 -4.17 -6.18 10.88
CA ILE A 258 -4.55 -5.13 9.93
C ILE A 258 -3.53 -5.14 8.79
N PRO A 259 -3.92 -5.47 7.54
CA PRO A 259 -3.03 -5.42 6.39
C PRO A 259 -2.39 -4.05 6.19
N ASN A 260 -1.18 -4.03 5.64
CA ASN A 260 -0.45 -2.79 5.32
C ASN A 260 -1.16 -1.90 4.27
N SER A 261 -2.16 -2.43 3.57
CA SER A 261 -3.05 -1.66 2.69
C SER A 261 -4.06 -0.81 3.46
N PHE A 262 -4.13 -0.93 4.80
CA PHE A 262 -4.89 -0.08 5.68
C PHE A 262 -4.02 0.65 6.69
N LYS A 263 -4.41 1.89 6.98
CA LYS A 263 -3.88 2.66 8.12
C LYS A 263 -4.96 2.78 9.19
N LEU A 264 -4.67 2.34 10.41
CA LEU A 264 -5.58 2.50 11.55
C LEU A 264 -5.66 3.97 11.95
N MET A 265 -6.86 4.55 11.92
CA MET A 265 -7.09 5.95 12.23
C MET A 265 -7.64 6.19 13.64
N SER A 266 -8.55 5.33 14.10
CA SER A 266 -9.17 5.48 15.42
C SER A 266 -9.81 4.18 15.91
N ILE A 267 -9.96 4.05 17.23
CA ILE A 267 -10.69 2.96 17.89
C ILE A 267 -11.80 3.53 18.77
N GLN A 268 -12.99 2.95 18.67
CA GLN A 268 -14.17 3.37 19.45
C GLN A 268 -14.87 2.16 20.12
N PRO A 269 -15.36 2.32 21.37
CA PRO A 269 -15.02 3.39 22.30
C PRO A 269 -13.51 3.41 22.60
N HIS A 270 -13.06 4.43 23.34
CA HIS A 270 -11.65 4.53 23.69
C HIS A 270 -11.25 3.34 24.59
N TYR A 271 -10.42 2.46 24.05
CA TYR A 271 -9.88 1.30 24.75
C TYR A 271 -8.38 1.46 24.93
N ASN A 272 -7.85 0.89 26.00
CA ASN A 272 -6.40 0.79 26.19
C ASN A 272 -5.82 -0.14 25.14
N MET A 273 -4.74 0.30 24.49
CA MET A 273 -4.00 -0.47 23.49
C MET A 273 -2.61 -0.83 23.99
N MET A 274 -2.13 -2.01 23.58
CA MET A 274 -0.75 -2.45 23.74
C MET A 274 -0.29 -3.03 22.40
N GLY A 275 0.38 -2.21 21.58
CA GLY A 275 0.59 -2.52 20.16
C GLY A 275 -0.75 -2.70 19.44
N ASP A 276 -0.91 -3.80 18.70
CA ASP A 276 -2.15 -4.13 17.97
C ASP A 276 -3.20 -4.84 18.84
N THR A 277 -2.98 -4.92 20.15
CA THR A 277 -3.88 -5.57 21.11
C THR A 277 -4.74 -4.54 21.84
N ILE A 278 -6.05 -4.71 21.75
CA ILE A 278 -7.05 -3.94 22.49
C ILE A 278 -7.44 -4.68 23.76
N ILE A 279 -7.33 -4.01 24.91
CA ILE A 279 -7.63 -4.59 26.21
C ILE A 279 -9.12 -4.35 26.54
N LEU A 280 -9.91 -5.43 26.51
CA LEU A 280 -11.34 -5.42 26.81
C LEU A 280 -11.65 -5.70 28.28
N GLN A 281 -10.68 -6.19 29.06
CA GLN A 281 -10.85 -6.54 30.48
C GLN A 281 -11.91 -7.64 30.70
N THR A 282 -12.87 -7.43 31.61
CA THR A 282 -13.90 -8.40 31.97
C THR A 282 -15.15 -8.24 31.10
N ILE A 283 -15.74 -9.37 30.66
CA ILE A 283 -17.02 -9.41 29.94
C ILE A 283 -18.01 -10.28 30.73
N GLN A 284 -19.15 -9.70 31.10
CA GLN A 284 -20.16 -10.35 31.95
C GLN A 284 -20.86 -11.51 31.21
N PRO A 285 -21.47 -12.47 31.92
CA PRO A 285 -22.30 -13.50 31.31
C PRO A 285 -23.40 -12.89 30.45
N LEU A 286 -23.70 -13.53 29.32
CA LEU A 286 -24.78 -13.13 28.41
C LEU A 286 -24.69 -11.66 27.96
N SER A 287 -23.49 -11.11 27.89
CA SER A 287 -23.22 -9.72 27.52
C SER A 287 -22.16 -9.63 26.41
N GLY A 288 -21.92 -8.44 25.88
CA GLY A 288 -20.87 -8.25 24.90
C GLY A 288 -20.27 -6.85 24.89
N LYS A 289 -19.08 -6.74 24.31
CA LYS A 289 -18.39 -5.48 24.04
C LYS A 289 -18.24 -5.27 22.55
N THR A 290 -18.32 -4.02 22.10
CA THR A 290 -18.20 -3.66 20.68
C THR A 290 -16.98 -2.78 20.50
N ILE A 291 -16.14 -3.14 19.55
CA ILE A 291 -14.99 -2.36 19.06
C ILE A 291 -15.35 -1.88 17.66
N ALA A 292 -15.13 -0.62 17.37
CA ALA A 292 -15.20 -0.06 16.04
C ALA A 292 -13.83 0.52 15.66
N LEU A 293 -13.21 -0.04 14.61
CA LEU A 293 -11.98 0.46 14.01
C LEU A 293 -12.35 1.34 12.82
N THR A 294 -11.70 2.49 12.69
CA THR A 294 -11.75 3.30 11.46
C THR A 294 -10.44 3.10 10.72
N LEU A 295 -10.51 2.55 9.50
CA LEU A 295 -9.38 2.22 8.66
C LEU A 295 -9.35 3.11 7.42
N GLU A 296 -8.22 3.72 7.13
CA GLU A 296 -7.95 4.41 5.88
C GLU A 296 -7.39 3.43 4.85
N PRO A 297 -8.04 3.23 3.69
CA PRO A 297 -7.42 2.46 2.61
C PRO A 297 -6.25 3.24 2.04
N LEU A 298 -5.13 2.56 1.82
CA LEU A 298 -3.96 3.06 1.12
C LEU A 298 -3.90 2.54 -0.32
N ILE A 299 -4.52 1.39 -0.59
CA ILE A 299 -4.55 0.74 -1.91
C ILE A 299 -5.98 0.24 -2.18
N CYS A 300 -6.40 0.25 -3.44
CA CYS A 300 -7.63 -0.40 -3.88
C CYS A 300 -7.42 -1.90 -4.07
N GLY A 301 -8.35 -2.71 -3.55
CA GLY A 301 -8.32 -4.16 -3.67
C GLY A 301 -9.37 -4.82 -2.79
N ASP A 302 -9.38 -6.15 -2.86
CA ASP A 302 -10.08 -6.99 -1.89
C ASP A 302 -9.07 -7.35 -0.81
N GLU A 303 -9.35 -6.98 0.44
CA GLU A 303 -8.44 -7.12 1.56
C GLU A 303 -9.09 -7.87 2.71
N LYS A 304 -8.28 -8.70 3.36
CA LYS A 304 -8.72 -9.66 4.38
C LYS A 304 -8.32 -9.17 5.76
N LEU A 305 -9.29 -8.94 6.62
CA LEU A 305 -9.05 -8.58 8.01
C LEU A 305 -9.28 -9.79 8.91
N HIS A 306 -8.31 -10.05 9.78
CA HIS A 306 -8.42 -11.06 10.82
C HIS A 306 -8.43 -10.41 12.19
N ALA A 307 -9.14 -11.04 13.12
CA ALA A 307 -9.14 -10.64 14.51
C ALA A 307 -9.31 -11.89 15.36
N SER A 308 -8.70 -11.87 16.52
CA SER A 308 -8.83 -12.94 17.50
C SER A 308 -8.97 -12.38 18.90
N ILE A 309 -9.61 -13.14 19.77
CA ILE A 309 -9.72 -12.82 21.17
C ILE A 309 -9.08 -13.90 22.03
N ARG A 310 -8.28 -13.46 22.97
CA ARG A 310 -7.71 -14.27 24.05
C ARG A 310 -8.36 -13.84 25.36
N TYR A 311 -8.76 -14.79 26.19
CA TYR A 311 -9.38 -14.51 27.49
C TYR A 311 -9.11 -15.66 28.47
N LEU A 312 -9.38 -15.41 29.75
CA LEU A 312 -9.42 -16.45 30.79
C LEU A 312 -10.87 -16.82 31.09
N ASP A 313 -11.17 -18.11 31.09
CA ASP A 313 -12.47 -18.62 31.52
C ASP A 313 -12.63 -18.56 33.05
N ASN A 314 -13.77 -19.05 33.55
CA ASN A 314 -14.07 -19.06 34.99
C ASN A 314 -13.20 -20.00 35.82
N LEU A 315 -12.46 -20.91 35.17
CA LEU A 315 -11.48 -21.79 35.82
C LEU A 315 -10.07 -21.20 35.75
N GLY A 316 -9.90 -20.04 35.12
CA GLY A 316 -8.61 -19.40 34.89
C GLY A 316 -7.83 -19.99 33.72
N ASN A 317 -8.42 -20.85 32.90
CA ASN A 317 -7.73 -21.37 31.71
C ASN A 317 -7.80 -20.36 30.57
N GLN A 318 -6.71 -20.29 29.80
CA GLN A 318 -6.65 -19.42 28.65
C GLN A 318 -7.40 -20.04 27.46
N GLN A 319 -8.32 -19.27 26.92
CA GLN A 319 -9.10 -19.62 25.74
C GLN A 319 -8.76 -18.68 24.58
N PHE A 320 -9.00 -19.15 23.37
CA PHE A 320 -8.75 -18.41 22.13
C PHE A 320 -9.90 -18.63 21.15
N VAL A 321 -10.44 -17.53 20.62
CA VAL A 321 -11.47 -17.55 19.58
C VAL A 321 -11.02 -16.65 18.45
N SER A 322 -10.99 -17.17 17.23
CA SER A 322 -10.67 -16.40 16.03
C SER A 322 -11.95 -16.04 15.28
N MET A 323 -11.96 -14.91 14.57
CA MET A 323 -13.04 -14.58 13.66
C MET A 323 -12.73 -15.08 12.24
N ASP A 324 -13.75 -15.62 11.58
CA ASP A 324 -13.73 -16.11 10.18
C ASP A 324 -13.29 -15.15 9.04
N GLU A 325 -12.23 -14.34 9.02
CA GLU A 325 -11.88 -13.49 7.84
C GLU A 325 -12.96 -12.50 7.32
N LEU A 326 -12.76 -11.20 7.54
CA LEU A 326 -13.61 -10.16 6.95
C LEU A 326 -13.02 -9.65 5.64
N VAL A 327 -13.65 -9.98 4.52
CA VAL A 327 -13.26 -9.43 3.21
C VAL A 327 -13.86 -8.04 3.04
N THR A 328 -12.99 -7.04 3.01
CA THR A 328 -13.31 -5.65 2.68
C THR A 328 -12.94 -5.38 1.23
N LYS A 329 -13.77 -4.60 0.53
CA LYS A 329 -13.56 -4.30 -0.89
C LYS A 329 -13.42 -2.81 -1.10
N VAL A 330 -12.37 -2.38 -1.81
CA VAL A 330 -12.19 -1.00 -2.23
C VAL A 330 -11.89 -1.01 -3.72
N THR A 331 -12.76 -0.38 -4.52
CA THR A 331 -12.64 -0.41 -5.98
C THR A 331 -12.15 0.95 -6.47
N CYS A 332 -11.00 1.04 -7.13
CA CYS A 332 -10.60 2.27 -7.81
C CYS A 332 -11.40 2.43 -9.12
N PRO A 333 -12.15 3.53 -9.31
CA PRO A 333 -12.87 3.74 -10.56
C PRO A 333 -11.91 4.05 -11.70
N LEU A 334 -12.03 3.31 -12.81
CA LEU A 334 -11.35 3.63 -14.06
C LEU A 334 -12.25 4.53 -14.91
N PHE A 335 -11.83 5.76 -15.14
CA PHE A 335 -12.62 6.75 -15.88
C PHE A 335 -12.40 6.71 -17.39
N PHE A 336 -13.37 7.28 -18.09
CA PHE A 336 -13.34 7.60 -19.50
C PHE A 336 -14.38 8.68 -19.77
N THR A 337 -13.93 9.92 -19.93
CA THR A 337 -14.82 11.09 -19.97
C THR A 337 -14.85 11.73 -21.35
N GLU A 338 -15.72 11.23 -22.24
CA GLU A 338 -15.95 11.84 -23.56
C GLU A 338 -16.97 12.98 -23.53
N GLU A 339 -17.88 12.96 -22.55
CA GLU A 339 -19.07 13.82 -22.55
C GLU A 339 -18.76 15.23 -22.04
N GLU A 340 -19.27 16.24 -22.73
CA GLU A 340 -19.26 17.62 -22.23
C GLU A 340 -20.34 17.77 -21.15
N ALA A 341 -19.95 18.29 -19.98
CA ALA A 341 -20.88 18.62 -18.91
C ALA A 341 -20.74 20.08 -18.55
N ASN A 342 -21.84 20.71 -18.12
CA ASN A 342 -21.84 22.09 -17.62
C ASN A 342 -22.12 22.11 -16.11
N ILE A 343 -21.81 23.23 -15.46
CA ILE A 343 -21.95 23.35 -14.00
C ILE A 343 -23.38 23.13 -13.49
N ALA A 344 -24.40 23.51 -14.26
CA ALA A 344 -25.80 23.31 -13.88
C ALA A 344 -26.15 21.82 -13.79
N ARG A 345 -25.67 21.01 -14.74
CA ARG A 345 -25.81 19.55 -14.72
C ARG A 345 -25.09 18.94 -13.51
N LEU A 346 -23.86 19.36 -13.22
CA LEU A 346 -23.10 18.82 -12.09
C LEU A 346 -23.80 19.09 -10.76
N ARG A 347 -24.35 20.29 -10.56
CA ARG A 347 -25.17 20.61 -9.39
C ARG A 347 -26.40 19.72 -9.31
N ASN A 348 -27.14 19.56 -10.41
CA ASN A 348 -28.31 18.66 -10.43
C ASN A 348 -27.94 17.20 -10.12
N LEU A 349 -26.84 16.70 -10.70
CA LEU A 349 -26.33 15.36 -10.43
C LEU A 349 -25.98 15.20 -8.95
N LYS A 350 -25.15 16.10 -8.41
CA LYS A 350 -24.70 16.07 -7.02
C LYS A 350 -25.84 16.22 -6.04
N GLU A 351 -26.83 17.07 -6.31
CA GLU A 351 -27.91 17.36 -5.36
C GLU A 351 -29.02 16.31 -5.40
N ARG A 352 -29.41 15.86 -6.60
CA ARG A 352 -30.66 15.12 -6.82
C ARG A 352 -30.51 13.70 -7.35
N VAL A 353 -29.43 13.40 -8.07
CA VAL A 353 -29.30 12.10 -8.78
C VAL A 353 -28.36 11.16 -8.05
N LEU A 354 -27.21 11.65 -7.63
CA LEU A 354 -26.17 10.87 -6.97
C LEU A 354 -26.45 10.83 -5.47
N ASP A 355 -26.86 9.66 -4.99
CA ASP A 355 -27.30 9.44 -3.61
C ASP A 355 -26.14 9.19 -2.64
N LYS A 356 -24.98 8.76 -3.15
CA LYS A 356 -23.77 8.57 -2.35
C LYS A 356 -22.89 9.80 -2.45
N LYS A 357 -22.55 10.38 -1.30
CA LYS A 357 -21.73 11.58 -1.19
C LYS A 357 -20.79 11.40 -0.01
N ASP A 358 -19.54 11.77 -0.20
CA ASP A 358 -18.57 11.77 0.88
C ASP A 358 -17.46 12.79 0.59
N GLU A 359 -16.67 13.09 1.61
CA GLU A 359 -15.63 14.10 1.51
C GLU A 359 -14.41 13.80 2.38
N ARG A 360 -13.27 14.31 1.92
CA ARG A 360 -12.03 14.39 2.68
C ARG A 360 -11.55 15.83 2.71
N SER A 361 -11.13 16.25 3.88
CA SER A 361 -10.63 17.60 4.11
C SER A 361 -9.34 17.52 4.91
N TYR A 362 -8.40 18.40 4.61
CA TYR A 362 -7.08 18.48 5.25
C TYR A 362 -6.79 19.93 5.61
N SER A 363 -6.09 20.16 6.72
CA SER A 363 -5.57 21.49 7.05
C SER A 363 -4.40 21.84 6.15
N ILE A 364 -4.35 23.07 5.65
CA ILE A 364 -3.20 23.54 4.87
C ILE A 364 -2.05 23.86 5.84
N PRO A 365 -0.87 23.26 5.67
CA PRO A 365 0.30 23.57 6.49
C PRO A 365 0.70 25.04 6.38
N GLU A 366 1.23 25.61 7.46
CA GLU A 366 1.77 26.97 7.43
C GLU A 366 2.89 27.08 6.39
N GLY A 367 2.89 28.17 5.62
CA GLY A 367 3.86 28.42 4.55
C GLY A 367 3.54 27.74 3.21
N LEU A 368 2.52 26.87 3.12
CA LEU A 368 2.07 26.36 1.84
C LEU A 368 1.21 27.40 1.11
N ASP A 369 1.71 27.83 -0.06
CA ASP A 369 0.98 28.75 -0.93
C ASP A 369 -0.35 28.16 -1.39
N LEU A 370 -1.41 28.97 -1.29
CA LEU A 370 -2.77 28.52 -1.59
C LEU A 370 -2.98 28.25 -3.08
N GLN A 371 -2.33 29.01 -3.96
CA GLN A 371 -2.38 28.71 -5.40
C GLN A 371 -1.63 27.42 -5.73
N LYS A 372 -0.46 27.19 -5.13
CA LYS A 372 0.26 25.93 -5.24
C LYS A 372 -0.58 24.75 -4.75
N THR A 373 -1.34 24.92 -3.67
CA THR A 373 -2.28 23.91 -3.17
C THR A 373 -3.37 23.61 -4.21
N VAL A 374 -3.94 24.64 -4.84
CA VAL A 374 -4.89 24.48 -5.95
C VAL A 374 -4.27 23.71 -7.11
N THR A 375 -3.06 24.08 -7.53
CA THR A 375 -2.35 23.41 -8.63
C THR A 375 -2.13 21.92 -8.33
N ILE A 376 -1.60 21.59 -7.14
CA ILE A 376 -1.40 20.21 -6.70
C ILE A 376 -2.74 19.43 -6.73
N MET A 377 -3.81 20.01 -6.17
CA MET A 377 -5.12 19.38 -6.17
C MET A 377 -5.63 19.12 -7.60
N LYS A 378 -5.47 20.09 -8.51
CA LYS A 378 -5.87 19.95 -9.92
C LYS A 378 -5.10 18.85 -10.63
N GLU A 379 -3.78 18.79 -10.42
CA GLU A 379 -2.91 17.75 -10.98
C GLU A 379 -3.38 16.36 -10.55
N ILE A 380 -3.59 16.15 -9.25
CA ILE A 380 -3.99 14.85 -8.70
C ILE A 380 -5.35 14.40 -9.24
N ILE A 381 -6.36 15.28 -9.25
CA ILE A 381 -7.67 14.93 -9.78
C ILE A 381 -7.58 14.68 -11.30
N GLY A 382 -6.76 15.46 -12.00
CA GLY A 382 -6.53 15.34 -13.44
C GLY A 382 -5.84 14.04 -13.88
N MET A 383 -5.07 13.39 -13.00
CA MET A 383 -4.40 12.10 -13.30
C MET A 383 -5.39 10.96 -13.60
N HIS A 384 -6.67 11.12 -13.27
CA HIS A 384 -7.68 10.09 -13.40
C HIS A 384 -8.50 10.15 -14.70
N ASP A 385 -8.07 10.88 -15.75
CA ASP A 385 -8.86 11.10 -16.98
C ASP A 385 -10.28 11.66 -16.73
N ILE A 386 -10.38 12.52 -15.70
CA ILE A 386 -11.61 13.20 -15.30
C ILE A 386 -11.60 14.60 -15.88
N ARG A 387 -12.74 15.03 -16.45
CA ARG A 387 -12.83 16.32 -17.12
C ARG A 387 -13.07 17.45 -16.13
N LEU A 388 -12.23 18.48 -16.18
CA LEU A 388 -12.49 19.76 -15.53
C LEU A 388 -13.65 20.47 -16.24
N VAL A 389 -14.67 20.87 -15.48
CA VAL A 389 -15.90 21.49 -16.01
C VAL A 389 -15.98 22.97 -15.63
N PHE A 390 -15.59 23.33 -14.41
CA PHE A 390 -15.72 24.69 -13.90
C PHE A 390 -14.65 24.99 -12.86
N GLU A 391 -14.16 26.23 -12.86
CA GLU A 391 -13.18 26.76 -11.91
C GLU A 391 -13.59 28.20 -11.55
N ASP A 392 -13.66 28.48 -10.25
CA ASP A 392 -13.89 29.82 -9.69
C ASP A 392 -12.85 30.08 -8.60
N ILE A 393 -11.92 30.99 -8.87
CA ILE A 393 -10.86 31.40 -7.95
C ILE A 393 -11.09 32.87 -7.60
N LYS A 394 -11.30 33.15 -6.31
CA LYS A 394 -11.46 34.50 -5.77
C LYS A 394 -10.33 34.77 -4.80
N THR A 395 -9.62 35.88 -5.01
CA THR A 395 -8.48 36.28 -4.15
C THR A 395 -8.89 37.32 -3.10
N SER A 396 -10.04 37.99 -3.27
CA SER A 396 -10.50 39.06 -2.38
C SER A 396 -11.99 38.87 -2.04
N PRO A 397 -12.42 39.06 -0.77
CA PRO A 397 -11.64 39.52 0.39
C PRO A 397 -10.74 38.47 1.04
N SER A 398 -10.88 37.20 0.67
CA SER A 398 -10.05 36.08 1.14
C SER A 398 -9.95 35.04 0.05
N PHE A 399 -8.84 34.30 -0.02
CA PHE A 399 -8.63 33.29 -1.05
C PHE A 399 -9.60 32.11 -0.90
N ILE A 400 -10.37 31.86 -1.95
CA ILE A 400 -11.20 30.67 -2.12
C ILE A 400 -11.15 30.20 -3.56
N ALA A 401 -10.89 28.91 -3.76
CA ALA A 401 -10.94 28.26 -5.05
C ALA A 401 -11.96 27.12 -5.01
N ASN A 402 -12.87 27.07 -5.98
CA ASN A 402 -13.82 25.98 -6.16
C ASN A 402 -13.66 25.40 -7.57
N ILE A 403 -13.42 24.10 -7.64
CA ILE A 403 -13.06 23.41 -8.88
C ILE A 403 -13.93 22.18 -9.01
N TRP A 404 -14.61 22.07 -10.15
CA TRP A 404 -15.62 21.04 -10.38
C TRP A 404 -15.21 20.17 -11.55
N TYR A 405 -15.24 18.86 -11.31
CA TYR A 405 -14.92 17.84 -12.28
C TYR A 405 -16.11 16.90 -12.50
N PHE A 406 -16.16 16.35 -13.70
CA PHE A 406 -17.10 15.30 -14.07
C PHE A 406 -16.35 14.11 -14.64
N GLY A 407 -16.71 12.92 -14.19
CA GLY A 407 -16.15 11.68 -14.68
C GLY A 407 -17.23 10.64 -14.91
N ARG A 408 -17.00 9.76 -15.90
CA ARG A 408 -17.80 8.55 -16.06
C ARG A 408 -16.88 7.34 -16.11
N THR A 409 -17.20 6.29 -15.37
CA THR A 409 -16.37 5.07 -15.37
C THR A 409 -16.50 4.29 -16.67
N LYS A 410 -15.41 3.67 -17.14
CA LYS A 410 -15.37 2.94 -18.41
C LYS A 410 -16.30 1.72 -18.43
N VAL A 411 -16.33 0.96 -17.34
CA VAL A 411 -16.99 -0.36 -17.26
C VAL A 411 -18.48 -0.23 -16.92
N LYS A 412 -18.81 0.33 -15.75
CA LYS A 412 -20.20 0.42 -15.26
C LYS A 412 -20.92 1.70 -15.69
N LYS A 413 -20.21 2.62 -16.35
CA LYS A 413 -20.76 3.94 -16.74
C LYS A 413 -21.31 4.75 -15.57
N ASN A 414 -20.83 4.48 -14.35
CA ASN A 414 -21.16 5.27 -13.16
C ASN A 414 -20.64 6.69 -13.33
N GLU A 415 -21.48 7.67 -13.05
CA GLU A 415 -21.16 9.09 -13.08
C GLU A 415 -20.58 9.55 -11.73
N PHE A 416 -19.62 10.46 -11.80
CA PHE A 416 -18.96 11.07 -10.66
C PHE A 416 -18.97 12.58 -10.81
N VAL A 417 -19.29 13.28 -9.72
CA VAL A 417 -19.06 14.71 -9.57
C VAL A 417 -18.04 14.89 -8.46
N ILE A 418 -16.95 15.60 -8.76
CA ILE A 418 -15.88 15.89 -7.79
C ILE A 418 -15.80 17.40 -7.64
N GLU A 419 -15.80 17.87 -6.40
CA GLU A 419 -15.62 19.27 -6.05
C GLU A 419 -14.38 19.39 -5.16
N GLY A 420 -13.38 20.10 -5.66
CA GLY A 420 -12.22 20.54 -4.90
C GLY A 420 -12.42 21.96 -4.41
N THR A 421 -12.21 22.20 -3.11
CA THR A 421 -12.28 23.52 -2.49
C THR A 421 -10.99 23.79 -1.73
N VAL A 422 -10.35 24.93 -1.98
CA VAL A 422 -9.25 25.47 -1.18
C VAL A 422 -9.73 26.76 -0.54
N SER A 423 -9.62 26.89 0.80
CA SER A 423 -10.13 28.04 1.55
C SER A 423 -9.11 28.56 2.55
N GLU A 424 -8.75 29.83 2.43
CA GLU A 424 -7.91 30.54 3.40
C GLU A 424 -8.61 30.68 4.75
N GLN A 425 -9.89 31.07 4.75
CA GLN A 425 -10.66 31.28 5.98
C GLN A 425 -10.71 30.01 6.85
N LYS A 426 -10.91 28.85 6.21
CA LYS A 426 -10.92 27.55 6.90
C LYS A 426 -9.53 26.93 7.03
N ASN A 427 -8.50 27.56 6.43
CA ASN A 427 -7.16 27.02 6.26
C ASN A 427 -7.17 25.55 5.81
N SER A 428 -7.93 25.25 4.75
CA SER A 428 -8.22 23.88 4.38
C SER A 428 -8.32 23.61 2.89
N VAL A 429 -7.97 22.38 2.52
CA VAL A 429 -8.24 21.78 1.21
C VAL A 429 -9.24 20.65 1.41
N LYS A 430 -10.33 20.69 0.64
CA LYS A 430 -11.46 19.76 0.73
C LYS A 430 -11.75 19.17 -0.64
N ILE A 431 -12.01 17.88 -0.68
CA ILE A 431 -12.35 17.13 -1.88
C ILE A 431 -13.63 16.35 -1.56
N ALA A 432 -14.73 16.77 -2.17
CA ALA A 432 -16.03 16.15 -2.06
C ALA A 432 -16.35 15.37 -3.34
N VAL A 433 -16.83 14.14 -3.19
CA VAL A 433 -17.20 13.26 -4.31
C VAL A 433 -18.65 12.83 -4.15
N ALA A 434 -19.40 12.87 -5.24
CA ALA A 434 -20.71 12.26 -5.36
C ALA A 434 -20.73 11.23 -6.49
N CYS A 435 -21.33 10.07 -6.24
CA CYS A 435 -21.54 9.02 -7.25
C CYS A 435 -22.68 8.08 -6.84
N SER A 436 -22.94 7.03 -7.63
CA SER A 436 -23.96 6.00 -7.34
C SER A 436 -23.42 4.77 -6.59
N ASN A 437 -22.09 4.68 -6.40
CA ASN A 437 -21.46 3.48 -5.88
C ASN A 437 -20.42 3.77 -4.78
N THR A 438 -20.76 3.39 -3.55
CA THR A 438 -19.97 3.71 -2.35
C THR A 438 -18.56 3.12 -2.36
N ASP A 439 -18.35 1.90 -2.88
CA ASP A 439 -17.02 1.27 -2.89
C ASP A 439 -16.02 2.06 -3.77
N GLN A 440 -16.51 2.55 -4.92
CA GLN A 440 -15.77 3.39 -5.84
C GLN A 440 -15.58 4.81 -5.31
N LEU A 441 -16.57 5.34 -4.59
CA LEU A 441 -16.47 6.61 -3.90
C LEU A 441 -15.30 6.60 -2.92
N VAL A 442 -15.27 5.60 -2.04
CA VAL A 442 -14.22 5.44 -1.03
C VAL A 442 -12.86 5.19 -1.68
N GLY A 443 -12.79 4.34 -2.71
CA GLY A 443 -11.56 4.09 -3.45
C GLY A 443 -10.97 5.36 -4.05
N LEU A 444 -11.79 6.16 -4.72
CA LEU A 444 -11.34 7.42 -5.33
C LEU A 444 -10.87 8.44 -4.28
N LEU A 445 -11.60 8.62 -3.19
CA LEU A 445 -11.20 9.53 -2.11
C LEU A 445 -9.92 9.09 -1.42
N ALA A 446 -9.74 7.78 -1.23
CA ALA A 446 -8.53 7.21 -0.66
C ALA A 446 -7.30 7.47 -1.55
N GLU A 447 -7.44 7.21 -2.84
CA GLU A 447 -6.38 7.42 -3.83
C GLU A 447 -6.00 8.90 -3.97
N ILE A 448 -6.98 9.78 -4.19
CA ILE A 448 -6.76 11.23 -4.29
C ILE A 448 -6.13 11.76 -3.00
N GLY A 449 -6.62 11.34 -1.83
CA GLY A 449 -6.10 11.77 -0.54
C GLY A 449 -4.66 11.33 -0.27
N SER A 450 -4.30 10.10 -0.69
CA SER A 450 -2.93 9.60 -0.60
C SER A 450 -1.99 10.38 -1.53
N ASN A 451 -2.39 10.58 -2.79
CA ASN A 451 -1.62 11.36 -3.76
C ASN A 451 -1.44 12.82 -3.31
N LEU A 452 -2.45 13.41 -2.65
CA LEU A 452 -2.36 14.75 -2.08
C LEU A 452 -1.31 14.87 -0.98
N ARG A 453 -1.31 13.94 -0.01
CA ARG A 453 -0.29 13.89 1.02
C ARG A 453 1.11 13.75 0.42
N LYS A 454 1.27 12.81 -0.51
CA LYS A 454 2.55 12.56 -1.18
C LYS A 454 3.06 13.78 -1.93
N LYS A 455 2.21 14.44 -2.74
CA LYS A 455 2.58 15.63 -3.50
C LYS A 455 2.91 16.82 -2.62
N ILE A 456 2.19 17.01 -1.52
CA ILE A 456 2.52 18.08 -0.55
C ILE A 456 3.84 17.77 0.17
N LEU A 457 4.10 16.51 0.52
CA LEU A 457 5.38 16.08 1.09
C LEU A 457 6.56 16.36 0.13
N GLU A 458 6.39 16.08 -1.16
CA GLU A 458 7.38 16.37 -2.20
C GLU A 458 7.73 17.87 -2.32
N THR A 459 6.88 18.77 -1.81
CA THR A 459 7.20 20.20 -1.79
C THR A 459 8.25 20.59 -0.74
N GLY A 460 8.55 19.71 0.21
CA GLY A 460 9.48 19.97 1.32
C GLY A 460 8.93 20.89 2.41
N ILE A 461 7.68 21.38 2.30
CA ILE A 461 7.04 22.25 3.30
C ILE A 461 6.67 21.45 4.56
N ILE A 462 6.20 20.23 4.37
CA ILE A 462 5.99 19.28 5.47
C ILE A 462 7.12 18.27 5.54
N ARG A 463 7.49 17.82 6.75
CA ARG A 463 8.57 16.83 6.93
C ARG A 463 8.07 15.39 6.89
N ASN A 464 6.80 15.19 7.19
CA ASN A 464 6.16 13.88 7.20
C ASN A 464 4.67 14.00 6.88
N GLU A 465 4.04 12.91 6.44
CA GLU A 465 2.62 12.89 6.06
C GLU A 465 1.66 13.27 7.21
N GLY A 466 2.09 13.12 8.47
CA GLY A 466 1.28 13.43 9.65
C GLY A 466 1.06 14.93 9.87
N GLU A 467 1.90 15.79 9.28
CA GLU A 467 1.74 17.24 9.32
C GLU A 467 0.55 17.71 8.46
N LEU A 468 0.16 16.94 7.43
CA LEU A 468 -1.07 17.17 6.69
C LEU A 468 -2.26 16.54 7.44
N LYS A 469 -2.71 17.22 8.49
CA LYS A 469 -3.77 16.72 9.38
C LYS A 469 -5.12 16.67 8.65
N ALA A 470 -5.76 15.50 8.62
CA ALA A 470 -7.12 15.37 8.11
C ALA A 470 -8.10 16.06 9.06
N LEU A 471 -8.99 16.92 8.57
CA LEU A 471 -9.96 17.66 9.39
C LEU A 471 -11.06 16.73 9.93
N ARG A 472 -10.72 15.95 10.95
CA ARG A 472 -11.62 15.01 11.62
C ARG A 472 -11.47 15.09 13.13
N CYS A 473 -12.58 14.85 13.81
CA CYS A 473 -12.60 14.78 15.26
C CYS A 473 -11.77 13.58 15.73
N PRO A 474 -10.80 13.77 16.64
CA PRO A 474 -9.98 12.66 17.15
C PRO A 474 -10.80 11.65 17.97
N SER A 475 -11.95 12.05 18.50
CA SER A 475 -12.84 11.19 19.28
C SER A 475 -13.78 10.35 18.39
N CYS A 476 -14.58 11.00 17.54
CA CYS A 476 -15.61 10.30 16.77
C CYS A 476 -15.24 10.03 15.30
N ALA A 477 -14.12 10.58 14.80
CA ALA A 477 -13.73 10.61 13.38
C ALA A 477 -14.72 11.33 12.46
N GLY A 478 -15.69 12.08 13.01
CA GLY A 478 -16.59 12.94 12.24
C GLY A 478 -15.85 14.11 11.57
N PRO A 479 -16.30 14.57 10.39
CA PRO A 479 -15.68 15.68 9.68
C PRO A 479 -15.74 16.99 10.49
N LEU A 480 -14.69 17.80 10.36
CA LEU A 480 -14.57 19.15 10.93
C LEU A 480 -14.45 20.18 9.80
N ASP A 481 -14.94 21.40 10.05
CA ASP A 481 -14.80 22.51 9.12
C ASP A 481 -13.37 23.08 9.09
N HIS A 482 -12.73 23.15 10.25
CA HIS A 482 -11.35 23.59 10.46
C HIS A 482 -10.80 22.99 11.76
N TYR A 483 -9.47 23.01 11.92
CA TYR A 483 -8.83 22.76 13.21
C TYR A 483 -8.79 24.06 14.04
N PRO A 484 -8.86 23.97 15.39
CA PRO A 484 -8.74 25.15 16.23
C PRO A 484 -7.40 25.84 15.94
N ARG A 485 -7.46 27.14 15.71
CA ARG A 485 -6.28 28.01 15.68
C ARG A 485 -5.73 28.19 17.09
N HIS A 486 -4.51 28.69 17.23
CA HIS A 486 -3.91 28.91 18.55
C HIS A 486 -4.81 29.75 19.47
N GLY A 487 -5.22 29.17 20.60
CA GLY A 487 -6.15 29.77 21.57
C GLY A 487 -7.64 29.56 21.27
N GLU A 488 -7.98 28.87 20.18
CA GLU A 488 -9.36 28.51 19.82
C GLU A 488 -9.74 27.15 20.41
N THR A 489 -11.04 26.96 20.70
CA THR A 489 -11.60 25.64 21.00
C THR A 489 -12.72 25.36 20.00
N VAL A 490 -12.62 24.23 19.31
CA VAL A 490 -13.63 23.79 18.34
C VAL A 490 -14.41 22.61 18.93
N ARG A 491 -15.74 22.76 19.02
CA ARG A 491 -16.64 21.67 19.44
C ARG A 491 -17.02 20.82 18.24
N CYS A 492 -16.77 19.51 18.32
CA CYS A 492 -17.19 18.60 17.26
C CYS A 492 -18.73 18.55 17.16
N PRO A 493 -19.33 18.77 15.97
CA PRO A 493 -20.79 18.75 15.82
C PRO A 493 -21.41 17.35 15.93
N TRP A 494 -20.58 16.29 15.92
CA TRP A 494 -21.03 14.89 15.89
C TRP A 494 -21.03 14.19 17.25
N CYS A 495 -20.08 14.54 18.12
CA CYS A 495 -19.94 13.91 19.44
C CYS A 495 -19.68 14.92 20.56
N GLU A 496 -19.77 16.22 20.27
CA GLU A 496 -19.58 17.31 21.22
C GLU A 496 -18.19 17.40 21.89
N PHE A 497 -17.24 16.55 21.47
CA PHE A 497 -15.87 16.57 21.97
C PHE A 497 -15.20 17.93 21.67
N LEU A 498 -14.57 18.51 22.69
CA LEU A 498 -13.85 19.78 22.59
C LEU A 498 -12.42 19.52 22.11
N ILE A 499 -12.07 20.15 21.00
CA ILE A 499 -10.74 20.08 20.39
C ILE A 499 -10.07 21.41 20.70
N ILE A 500 -8.96 21.35 21.43
CA ILE A 500 -8.18 22.50 21.85
C ILE A 500 -6.90 22.52 21.00
N SER A 501 -6.51 23.70 20.50
CA SER A 501 -5.22 23.84 19.83
C SER A 501 -4.08 23.66 20.85
N ASP A 502 -3.08 22.86 20.49
CA ASP A 502 -1.82 22.81 21.26
C ASP A 502 -1.04 24.14 21.17
#